data_AF-A0A820V6L2-F1
#
_entry.id   AF-A0A820V6L2-F1
#
_cell.length_a   1.000
_cell.length_b   1.000
_cell.length_c   1.000
_cell.angle_alpha   90.00
_cell.angle_beta   90.00
_cell.angle_gamma   90.00
#
_symmetry.space_group_name_H-M   'P 1'
#
loop_
_entity.id
_entity.type
_entity.pdbx_description
1 polymer ?
#
loop_
_entity_poly.entity_id
_entity_poly.type
_entity_poly.pdbx_seq_one_letter_code
_entity_poly.pdbx_strand_id
1 'polypeptide(L)'
;MPYSFVTCPACERLHRCIFYLDEIHTQGTDFKFPVEFKAAVTLGNRLTKDCFVQACMRMRKLGHGHSLKFWSSYEVHQQIKTLKLKSIDQYQKDNRNDFIKLIDILRWVYENTQQSTWDGLHHWAAQSLSYQRKVSAFRHINWNDNQQEFTNDLIKDLANECSEPEVIQLINMYGASKTMQTLLEIYRNRYEQTSYEQQRELEQELEEERQLERPPPVQPCKPVFHEEIKQLCDMQGTMMNLIQYSHVFRRLPYAFLDTTLINDCQAENWQANFWISTEFQRVIATKGESLDPFLRPPRWLLVYRNQQLILLTALEANWLIGRLNSLYHEGKFESPSNTTLRLLLPRIKRDQSKFINTPALTIPPLIGYSIDTIPFFIPLEWLVQLFTFNGTLYFETVDEQTAYCQCLSLCPNPRTMEEEEAFKNAWIAIGGFVSCNTEKNIRIVMNPSKGYNSLTYTL
;
A
#
# COMPACT_ATOMS: atom_id res chain seq x y z
N MET A 1 -3.56 4.84 -7.47
CA MET A 1 -2.87 3.60 -7.06
C MET A 1 -3.57 3.00 -5.85
N PRO A 2 -4.06 1.76 -5.90
CA PRO A 2 -4.72 1.13 -4.76
C PRO A 2 -3.76 0.99 -3.56
N TYR A 3 -4.30 1.18 -2.36
CA TYR A 3 -3.57 1.02 -1.11
C TYR A 3 -3.23 -0.46 -0.91
N SER A 4 -1.98 -0.78 -0.53
CA SER A 4 -1.62 -2.18 -0.22
C SER A 4 -2.34 -2.58 1.06
N PHE A 5 -3.09 -3.68 1.00
CA PHE A 5 -3.86 -4.19 2.14
C PHE A 5 -2.99 -4.45 3.37
N VAL A 6 -1.72 -4.81 3.17
CA VAL A 6 -0.75 -5.14 4.23
C VAL A 6 -0.48 -3.97 5.18
N THR A 7 -0.60 -2.72 4.71
CA THR A 7 -0.34 -1.53 5.54
C THR A 7 -1.60 -1.00 6.23
N CYS A 8 -2.77 -1.58 5.97
CA CYS A 8 -4.03 -1.17 6.57
C CYS A 8 -4.22 -1.78 7.97
N PRO A 9 -4.70 -1.02 8.98
CA PRO A 9 -5.05 -1.57 10.30
C PRO A 9 -6.06 -2.74 10.26
N ALA A 10 -6.83 -2.86 9.17
CA ALA A 10 -7.74 -3.97 8.94
C ALA A 10 -7.03 -5.33 8.78
N CYS A 11 -5.75 -5.34 8.37
CA CYS A 11 -4.96 -6.56 8.21
C CYS A 11 -4.83 -7.35 9.53
N GLU A 12 -4.75 -6.65 10.66
CA GLU A 12 -4.67 -7.28 12.00
C GLU A 12 -6.04 -7.72 12.54
N ARG A 13 -7.16 -7.25 11.95
CA ARG A 13 -8.52 -7.46 12.47
C ARG A 13 -9.48 -8.05 11.44
N LEU A 14 -9.01 -9.05 10.68
CA LEU A 14 -9.79 -9.72 9.62
C LEU A 14 -11.17 -10.24 10.10
N HIS A 15 -11.31 -10.60 11.38
CA HIS A 15 -12.57 -11.06 11.97
C HIS A 15 -13.70 -10.02 11.99
N ARG A 16 -13.40 -8.73 11.74
CA ARG A 16 -14.41 -7.65 11.66
C ARG A 16 -14.60 -7.12 10.25
N CYS A 17 -13.98 -7.75 9.26
CA CYS A 17 -13.97 -7.28 7.88
C CYS A 17 -14.86 -8.15 7.00
N ILE A 18 -15.52 -7.52 6.03
CA ILE A 18 -16.21 -8.21 4.93
C ILE A 18 -15.26 -8.18 3.74
N PHE A 19 -15.06 -9.34 3.11
CA PHE A 19 -14.22 -9.48 1.94
C PHE A 19 -15.11 -9.69 0.73
N TYR A 20 -14.85 -8.90 -0.31
CA TYR A 20 -15.41 -9.09 -1.63
C TYR A 20 -14.24 -9.40 -2.56
N LEU A 21 -14.28 -10.59 -3.17
CA LEU A 21 -13.29 -11.02 -4.16
C LEU A 21 -14.04 -11.16 -5.47
N ASP A 22 -13.69 -10.34 -6.46
CA ASP A 22 -14.10 -10.58 -7.84
C ASP A 22 -13.22 -11.67 -8.49
N GLU A 23 -13.49 -12.03 -9.73
CA GLU A 23 -12.78 -13.10 -10.43
C GLU A 23 -11.26 -12.87 -10.48
N ILE A 24 -10.83 -11.65 -10.80
CA ILE A 24 -9.41 -11.27 -10.87
C ILE A 24 -8.75 -11.45 -9.49
N HIS A 25 -9.39 -10.95 -8.44
CA HIS A 25 -8.86 -11.05 -7.08
C HIS A 25 -9.05 -12.45 -6.47
N THR A 26 -9.76 -13.39 -7.11
CA THR A 26 -9.71 -14.82 -6.74
C THR A 26 -8.49 -15.53 -7.30
N GLN A 27 -7.61 -14.83 -8.03
CA GLN A 27 -6.27 -15.26 -8.39
C GLN A 27 -5.25 -14.39 -7.61
N GLY A 28 -4.16 -14.99 -7.18
CA GLY A 28 -3.06 -14.33 -6.45
C GLY A 28 -3.31 -13.67 -5.07
N THR A 29 -4.54 -13.54 -4.57
CA THR A 29 -4.74 -12.95 -3.22
C THR A 29 -4.68 -13.99 -2.09
N ASP A 30 -3.68 -13.90 -1.21
CA ASP A 30 -3.60 -14.74 -0.01
C ASP A 30 -4.07 -14.02 1.25
N PHE A 31 -5.31 -14.32 1.67
CA PHE A 31 -5.85 -13.88 2.95
C PHE A 31 -5.88 -15.02 3.97
N LYS A 32 -5.23 -14.81 5.11
CA LYS A 32 -5.28 -15.74 6.25
C LYS A 32 -6.57 -15.55 7.06
N PHE A 33 -7.70 -16.04 6.53
CA PHE A 33 -8.99 -15.91 7.19
C PHE A 33 -9.02 -16.56 8.59
N PRO A 34 -9.66 -15.92 9.60
CA PRO A 34 -9.83 -16.49 10.94
C PRO A 34 -10.59 -17.83 10.93
N VAL A 35 -10.50 -18.59 12.03
CA VAL A 35 -11.28 -19.83 12.21
C VAL A 35 -12.79 -19.48 12.19
N GLU A 36 -13.62 -20.37 11.64
CA GLU A 36 -15.09 -20.19 11.50
C GLU A 36 -15.59 -19.20 10.44
N PHE A 37 -14.70 -18.69 9.58
CA PHE A 37 -15.11 -17.78 8.50
C PHE A 37 -16.08 -18.47 7.51
N LYS A 38 -17.13 -17.75 7.11
CA LYS A 38 -18.14 -18.22 6.16
C LYS A 38 -18.08 -17.36 4.91
N ALA A 39 -17.96 -17.98 3.75
CA ALA A 39 -17.98 -17.26 2.48
C ALA A 39 -19.19 -17.67 1.63
N ALA A 40 -19.65 -16.73 0.81
CA ALA A 40 -20.68 -16.96 -0.20
C ALA A 40 -20.03 -16.92 -1.58
N VAL A 41 -20.17 -17.99 -2.35
CA VAL A 41 -19.67 -18.09 -3.73
C VAL A 41 -20.84 -17.78 -4.66
N THR A 42 -20.70 -16.73 -5.45
CA THR A 42 -21.68 -16.31 -6.45
C THR A 42 -21.46 -17.07 -7.76
N LEU A 43 -22.49 -17.76 -8.24
CA LEU A 43 -22.49 -18.50 -9.50
C LEU A 43 -22.88 -17.55 -10.65
N GLY A 44 -21.89 -17.16 -11.45
CA GLY A 44 -22.08 -16.37 -12.66
C GLY A 44 -22.42 -17.23 -13.88
N ASN A 45 -22.94 -16.63 -14.95
CA ASN A 45 -23.18 -17.36 -16.20
C ASN A 45 -21.84 -17.84 -16.80
N ARG A 46 -21.83 -19.01 -17.46
CA ARG A 46 -20.63 -19.61 -18.07
C ARG A 46 -19.45 -19.87 -17.12
N LEU A 47 -19.70 -20.00 -15.81
CA LEU A 47 -18.65 -20.31 -14.83
C LEU A 47 -17.99 -21.65 -15.14
N THR A 48 -16.67 -21.65 -15.29
CA THR A 48 -15.85 -22.85 -15.56
C THR A 48 -15.38 -23.51 -14.26
N LYS A 49 -14.93 -24.76 -14.37
CA LYS A 49 -14.43 -25.58 -13.25
C LYS A 49 -13.25 -24.91 -12.57
N ASP A 50 -12.31 -24.36 -13.32
CA ASP A 50 -11.09 -23.78 -12.75
C ASP A 50 -11.42 -22.51 -11.95
N CYS A 51 -12.22 -21.57 -12.50
CA CYS A 51 -12.66 -20.38 -11.76
C CYS A 51 -13.51 -20.73 -10.53
N PHE A 52 -14.42 -21.70 -10.64
CA PHE A 52 -15.23 -22.17 -9.52
C PHE A 52 -14.37 -22.74 -8.39
N VAL A 53 -13.42 -23.61 -8.72
CA VAL A 53 -12.51 -24.24 -7.74
C VAL A 53 -11.58 -23.20 -7.14
N GLN A 54 -11.01 -22.29 -7.94
CA GLN A 54 -10.16 -21.20 -7.47
C GLN A 54 -10.88 -20.33 -6.43
N ALA A 55 -12.12 -19.91 -6.72
CA ALA A 55 -12.94 -19.14 -5.78
C ALA A 55 -13.20 -19.91 -4.48
N CYS A 56 -13.51 -21.21 -4.57
CA CYS A 56 -13.73 -22.06 -3.38
C CYS A 56 -12.44 -22.27 -2.56
N MET A 57 -11.30 -22.45 -3.23
CA MET A 57 -9.99 -22.71 -2.61
C MET A 57 -9.40 -21.50 -1.88
N ARG A 58 -9.93 -20.28 -2.10
CA ARG A 58 -9.62 -19.12 -1.23
C ARG A 58 -9.96 -19.40 0.23
N MET A 59 -10.92 -20.28 0.50
CA MET A 59 -11.19 -20.82 1.84
C MET A 59 -10.31 -22.04 2.12
N ARG A 60 -9.03 -21.81 2.46
CA ARG A 60 -8.04 -22.88 2.64
C ARG A 60 -8.34 -23.91 3.74
N LYS A 61 -9.15 -23.57 4.76
CA LYS A 61 -9.54 -24.50 5.85
C LYS A 61 -10.97 -25.02 5.69
N LEU A 62 -11.40 -25.26 4.45
CA LEU A 62 -12.73 -25.78 4.17
C LEU A 62 -12.99 -27.09 4.94
N GLY A 63 -14.09 -27.16 5.69
CA GLY A 63 -14.42 -28.30 6.55
C GLY A 63 -13.67 -28.38 7.88
N HIS A 64 -12.63 -27.56 8.07
CA HIS A 64 -11.86 -27.42 9.32
C HIS A 64 -12.09 -26.02 9.92
N GLY A 65 -13.36 -25.67 10.11
CA GLY A 65 -13.83 -24.38 10.59
C GLY A 65 -14.40 -23.48 9.49
N HIS A 66 -13.84 -23.48 8.27
CA HIS A 66 -14.39 -22.67 7.18
C HIS A 66 -15.57 -23.34 6.49
N SER A 67 -16.57 -22.55 6.08
CA SER A 67 -17.74 -23.05 5.35
C SER A 67 -18.11 -22.15 4.17
N LEU A 68 -18.77 -22.75 3.17
CA LEU A 68 -19.21 -22.06 1.95
C LEU A 68 -20.73 -22.16 1.78
N LYS A 69 -21.32 -21.13 1.20
CA LYS A 69 -22.69 -21.12 0.65
C LYS A 69 -22.67 -20.69 -0.81
N PHE A 70 -23.55 -21.24 -1.63
CA PHE A 70 -23.64 -20.88 -3.04
C PHE A 70 -24.85 -19.99 -3.29
N TRP A 71 -24.63 -18.86 -3.96
CA TRP A 71 -25.68 -17.92 -4.38
C TRP A 71 -25.72 -17.90 -5.91
N SER A 72 -26.91 -17.93 -6.49
CA SER A 72 -27.09 -17.93 -7.95
C SER A 72 -28.15 -16.91 -8.35
N SER A 73 -28.00 -16.32 -9.54
CA SER A 73 -29.09 -15.58 -10.18
C SER A 73 -30.23 -16.52 -10.58
N TYR A 74 -31.40 -15.96 -10.88
CA TYR A 74 -32.55 -16.75 -11.34
C TYR A 74 -32.24 -17.54 -12.62
N GLU A 75 -31.52 -16.93 -13.57
CA GLU A 75 -31.15 -17.58 -14.82
C GLU A 75 -30.26 -18.81 -14.59
N VAL A 76 -29.17 -18.66 -13.82
CA VAL A 76 -28.27 -19.77 -13.49
C VAL A 76 -29.00 -20.87 -12.72
N HIS A 77 -29.90 -20.48 -11.80
CA HIS A 77 -30.73 -21.43 -11.09
C HIS A 77 -31.60 -22.27 -12.04
N GLN A 78 -32.21 -21.66 -13.05
CA GLN A 78 -33.00 -22.36 -14.08
C GLN A 78 -32.14 -23.25 -14.99
N GLN A 79 -30.93 -22.80 -15.34
CA GLN A 79 -29.98 -23.62 -16.10
C GLN A 79 -29.64 -24.91 -15.33
N ILE A 80 -29.26 -24.79 -14.05
CA ILE A 80 -28.95 -25.95 -13.19
C ILE A 80 -30.17 -26.88 -13.07
N LYS A 81 -31.38 -26.31 -12.89
CA LYS A 81 -32.62 -27.08 -12.80
C LYS A 81 -32.92 -27.84 -14.10
N THR A 82 -32.68 -27.21 -15.25
CA THR A 82 -32.89 -27.82 -16.57
C THR A 82 -31.91 -28.97 -16.81
N LEU A 83 -30.64 -28.82 -16.43
CA LEU A 83 -29.65 -29.90 -16.53
C LEU A 83 -29.96 -31.07 -15.60
N LYS A 84 -30.42 -30.77 -14.38
CA LYS A 84 -30.92 -31.78 -13.45
C LYS A 84 -32.06 -32.59 -14.08
N LEU A 85 -33.02 -31.92 -14.71
CA LEU A 85 -34.15 -32.58 -15.39
C LEU A 85 -33.75 -33.40 -16.62
N LYS A 86 -32.71 -33.00 -17.38
CA LYS A 86 -32.20 -33.77 -18.53
C LYS A 86 -31.52 -35.06 -18.12
N SER A 87 -30.91 -35.09 -16.93
CA SER A 87 -30.13 -36.23 -16.44
C SER A 87 -30.94 -37.31 -15.73
N ILE A 88 -32.24 -37.08 -15.49
CA ILE A 88 -33.11 -38.00 -14.76
C ILE A 88 -34.03 -38.68 -15.79
N ASP A 89 -34.01 -40.01 -15.84
CA ASP A 89 -34.93 -40.81 -16.66
C ASP A 89 -36.39 -40.45 -16.35
N GLN A 90 -37.23 -40.43 -17.39
CA GLN A 90 -38.62 -39.95 -17.37
C GLN A 90 -39.51 -40.62 -16.31
N TYR A 91 -39.10 -41.77 -15.74
CA TYR A 91 -39.85 -42.57 -14.76
C TYR A 91 -39.72 -42.14 -13.29
N GLN A 92 -38.89 -41.14 -12.94
CA GLN A 92 -38.71 -40.67 -11.55
C GLN A 92 -39.03 -39.16 -11.36
N LYS A 93 -39.97 -38.62 -12.12
CA LYS A 93 -40.30 -37.18 -12.10
C LYS A 93 -41.13 -36.69 -10.89
N ASP A 94 -41.90 -37.57 -10.24
CA ASP A 94 -42.99 -37.11 -9.36
C ASP A 94 -42.67 -36.96 -7.87
N ASN A 95 -41.47 -37.32 -7.38
CA ASN A 95 -41.27 -37.44 -5.93
C ASN A 95 -39.90 -37.02 -5.37
N ARG A 96 -39.27 -35.95 -5.89
CA ARG A 96 -38.06 -35.41 -5.24
C ARG A 96 -38.09 -33.91 -5.03
N ASN A 97 -37.70 -33.53 -3.82
CA ASN A 97 -37.45 -32.17 -3.36
C ASN A 97 -36.77 -31.31 -4.44
N ASP A 98 -37.37 -30.16 -4.70
CA ASP A 98 -36.96 -29.14 -5.67
C ASP A 98 -35.63 -28.42 -5.27
N PHE A 99 -34.95 -28.93 -4.25
CA PHE A 99 -33.68 -28.40 -3.75
C PHE A 99 -32.51 -28.78 -4.66
N ILE A 100 -31.74 -27.77 -5.05
CA ILE A 100 -30.45 -27.91 -5.75
C ILE A 100 -29.40 -28.38 -4.75
N LYS A 101 -28.69 -29.46 -5.08
CA LYS A 101 -27.56 -29.98 -4.31
C LYS A 101 -26.25 -29.54 -4.95
N LEU A 102 -25.14 -29.65 -4.19
CA LEU A 102 -23.79 -29.37 -4.70
C LEU A 102 -23.46 -30.17 -5.96
N ILE A 103 -23.91 -31.44 -6.05
CA ILE A 103 -23.68 -32.29 -7.23
C ILE A 103 -24.33 -31.71 -8.50
N ASP A 104 -25.47 -31.05 -8.37
CA ASP A 104 -26.17 -30.43 -9.49
C ASP A 104 -25.39 -29.20 -9.99
N ILE A 105 -24.82 -28.42 -9.06
CA ILE A 105 -23.96 -27.27 -9.37
C ILE A 105 -22.67 -27.74 -10.07
N LEU A 106 -22.00 -28.76 -9.53
CA LEU A 106 -20.76 -29.31 -10.11
C LEU A 106 -20.98 -29.84 -11.53
N ARG A 107 -22.12 -30.47 -11.79
CA ARG A 107 -22.48 -30.93 -13.14
C ARG A 107 -22.66 -29.77 -14.11
N TRP A 108 -23.37 -28.72 -13.70
CA TRP A 108 -23.53 -27.51 -14.52
C TRP A 108 -22.18 -26.84 -14.82
N VAL A 109 -21.31 -26.70 -13.80
CA VAL A 109 -19.94 -26.18 -13.99
C VAL A 109 -19.14 -27.05 -14.97
N TYR A 110 -19.28 -28.37 -14.89
CA TYR A 110 -18.59 -29.29 -15.79
C TYR A 110 -19.07 -29.14 -17.24
N GLU A 111 -20.39 -29.06 -17.47
CA GLU A 111 -20.95 -28.83 -18.81
C GLU A 111 -20.49 -27.50 -19.41
N ASN A 112 -20.49 -26.42 -18.61
CA ASN A 112 -19.95 -25.13 -19.04
C ASN A 112 -18.47 -25.22 -19.39
N THR A 113 -17.69 -26.00 -18.63
CA THR A 113 -16.26 -26.20 -18.91
C THR A 113 -16.03 -26.94 -20.21
N GLN A 114 -16.83 -27.97 -20.49
CA GLN A 114 -16.78 -28.69 -21.76
C GLN A 114 -17.10 -27.75 -22.91
N GLN A 115 -18.17 -26.96 -22.80
CA GLN A 115 -18.54 -26.00 -23.82
C GLN A 115 -17.46 -24.94 -24.04
N SER A 116 -16.92 -24.37 -22.95
CA SER A 116 -15.82 -23.41 -23.01
C SER A 116 -14.54 -24.02 -23.62
N THR A 117 -14.25 -25.30 -23.37
CA THR A 117 -13.12 -26.01 -23.99
C THR A 117 -13.35 -26.19 -25.50
N TRP A 118 -14.57 -26.52 -25.90
CA TRP A 118 -14.94 -26.64 -27.32
C TRP A 118 -14.86 -25.30 -28.05
N ASP A 119 -15.37 -24.23 -27.44
CA ASP A 119 -15.23 -22.87 -27.97
C ASP A 119 -13.73 -22.47 -28.04
N GLY A 120 -12.97 -22.85 -27.01
CA GLY A 120 -11.51 -22.70 -26.90
C GLY A 120 -10.70 -23.41 -28.00
N LEU A 121 -11.23 -24.49 -28.59
CA LEU A 121 -10.51 -25.30 -29.58
C LEU A 121 -10.12 -24.49 -30.81
N HIS A 122 -10.99 -23.57 -31.25
CA HIS A 122 -10.65 -22.72 -32.39
C HIS A 122 -9.45 -21.82 -32.09
N HIS A 123 -9.30 -21.38 -30.83
CA HIS A 123 -8.23 -20.48 -30.41
C HIS A 123 -6.92 -21.24 -30.36
N TRP A 124 -6.95 -22.45 -29.80
CA TRP A 124 -5.80 -23.35 -29.83
C TRP A 124 -5.33 -23.62 -31.26
N ALA A 125 -6.27 -23.87 -32.19
CA ALA A 125 -5.94 -24.06 -33.60
C ALA A 125 -5.32 -22.80 -34.24
N ALA A 126 -5.82 -21.61 -33.90
CA ALA A 126 -5.28 -20.33 -34.37
C ALA A 126 -3.88 -20.03 -33.82
N GLN A 127 -3.69 -20.22 -32.52
CA GLN A 127 -2.37 -20.09 -31.89
C GLN A 127 -1.38 -21.10 -32.48
N SER A 128 -1.82 -22.33 -32.74
CA SER A 128 -1.00 -23.33 -33.42
C SER A 128 -0.60 -22.87 -34.83
N LEU A 129 -1.52 -22.29 -35.61
CA LEU A 129 -1.18 -21.78 -36.95
C LEU A 129 -0.21 -20.60 -36.89
N SER A 130 -0.43 -19.65 -35.97
CA SER A 130 0.50 -18.53 -35.69
C SER A 130 1.89 -19.05 -35.30
N TYR A 131 1.93 -20.03 -34.39
CA TYR A 131 3.17 -20.68 -33.97
C TYR A 131 3.89 -21.35 -35.14
N GLN A 132 3.18 -22.10 -35.99
CA GLN A 132 3.78 -22.74 -37.17
C GLN A 132 4.32 -21.71 -38.16
N ARG A 133 3.63 -20.58 -38.38
CA ARG A 133 4.15 -19.48 -39.20
C ARG A 133 5.46 -18.94 -38.65
N LYS A 134 5.50 -18.62 -37.36
CA LYS A 134 6.71 -18.14 -36.66
C LYS A 134 7.84 -19.17 -36.75
N VAL A 135 7.56 -20.43 -36.46
CA VAL A 135 8.55 -21.53 -36.58
C VAL A 135 9.07 -21.68 -38.01
N SER A 136 8.20 -21.55 -39.01
CA SER A 136 8.61 -21.56 -40.42
C SER A 136 9.57 -20.41 -40.70
N ALA A 137 9.22 -19.18 -40.30
CA ALA A 137 10.08 -18.01 -40.47
C ALA A 137 11.44 -18.20 -39.77
N PHE A 138 11.44 -18.73 -38.54
CA PHE A 138 12.67 -19.05 -37.80
C PHE A 138 13.53 -20.12 -38.48
N ARG A 139 12.93 -21.09 -39.18
CA ARG A 139 13.66 -22.13 -39.93
C ARG A 139 14.30 -21.62 -41.21
N HIS A 140 13.81 -20.53 -41.79
CA HIS A 140 14.47 -19.88 -42.94
C HIS A 140 15.80 -19.22 -42.55
N ILE A 141 16.06 -19.04 -41.25
CA ILE A 141 17.31 -18.54 -40.70
C ILE A 141 18.16 -19.72 -40.23
N ASN A 142 19.42 -19.80 -40.67
CA ASN A 142 20.34 -20.85 -40.27
C ASN A 142 21.08 -20.48 -38.97
N TRP A 143 20.46 -20.75 -37.83
CA TRP A 143 20.97 -20.38 -36.49
C TRP A 143 22.28 -21.06 -36.07
N ASN A 144 22.76 -22.07 -36.80
CA ASN A 144 23.95 -22.85 -36.44
C ASN A 144 25.26 -22.30 -37.04
N ASP A 145 25.19 -21.27 -37.88
CA ASP A 145 26.38 -20.65 -38.46
C ASP A 145 26.84 -19.50 -37.58
N ASN A 146 27.83 -19.75 -36.70
CA ASN A 146 28.42 -18.76 -35.79
C ASN A 146 29.11 -17.56 -36.51
N GLN A 147 29.08 -17.51 -37.84
CA GLN A 147 29.72 -16.48 -38.67
C GLN A 147 28.72 -15.61 -39.46
N GLN A 148 27.41 -15.83 -39.37
CA GLN A 148 26.45 -14.89 -39.97
C GLN A 148 26.25 -13.68 -39.06
N GLU A 149 26.80 -12.54 -39.44
CA GLU A 149 26.35 -11.25 -38.90
C GLU A 149 24.87 -11.08 -39.26
N PHE A 150 24.00 -11.06 -38.25
CA PHE A 150 22.58 -10.79 -38.44
C PHE A 150 22.41 -9.38 -39.02
N THR A 151 22.19 -9.29 -40.33
CA THR A 151 21.95 -8.01 -41.00
C THR A 151 20.58 -7.46 -40.64
N ASN A 152 20.47 -6.13 -40.58
CA ASN A 152 19.20 -5.45 -40.29
C ASN A 152 18.06 -5.85 -41.26
N ASP A 153 18.39 -6.23 -42.50
CA ASP A 153 17.41 -6.62 -43.49
C ASP A 153 16.87 -8.04 -43.24
N LEU A 154 17.70 -8.97 -42.77
CA LEU A 154 17.25 -10.31 -42.35
C LEU A 154 16.30 -10.23 -41.14
N ILE A 155 16.56 -9.30 -40.21
CA ILE A 155 15.68 -9.04 -39.06
C ILE A 155 14.35 -8.42 -39.53
N LYS A 156 14.37 -7.51 -40.52
CA LYS A 156 13.14 -6.95 -41.11
C LYS A 156 12.32 -8.01 -41.83
N ASP A 157 12.97 -8.91 -42.56
CA ASP A 157 12.29 -10.00 -43.27
C ASP A 157 11.63 -10.96 -42.28
N LEU A 158 12.33 -11.34 -41.21
CA LEU A 158 11.76 -12.12 -40.10
C LEU A 158 10.58 -11.40 -39.45
N ALA A 159 10.72 -10.09 -39.19
CA ALA A 159 9.65 -9.28 -38.62
C ALA A 159 8.43 -9.23 -39.52
N ASN A 160 8.62 -9.13 -40.85
CA ASN A 160 7.53 -9.14 -41.83
C ASN A 160 6.83 -10.51 -41.89
N GLU A 161 7.58 -11.62 -41.86
CA GLU A 161 7.00 -12.97 -41.88
C GLU A 161 6.30 -13.35 -40.57
N CYS A 162 6.79 -12.83 -39.44
CA CYS A 162 6.17 -13.00 -38.12
C CYS A 162 5.08 -11.96 -37.84
N SER A 163 4.90 -10.96 -38.72
CA SER A 163 3.94 -9.88 -38.55
C SER A 163 2.52 -10.41 -38.67
N GLU A 164 1.74 -10.20 -37.61
CA GLU A 164 0.31 -10.40 -37.61
C GLU A 164 -0.35 -9.02 -37.60
N PRO A 165 -1.40 -8.78 -38.39
CA PRO A 165 -2.04 -7.48 -38.40
C PRO A 165 -2.63 -7.19 -37.01
N GLU A 166 -2.00 -6.31 -36.23
CA GLU A 166 -2.44 -5.93 -34.88
C GLU A 166 -3.69 -5.01 -34.89
N VAL A 167 -3.95 -4.37 -36.03
CA VAL A 167 -5.04 -3.39 -36.20
C VAL A 167 -6.01 -3.88 -37.26
N ILE A 168 -7.21 -4.27 -36.83
CA ILE A 168 -8.33 -4.60 -37.71
C ILE A 168 -9.30 -3.41 -37.73
N GLN A 169 -9.70 -2.97 -38.91
CA GLN A 169 -10.73 -1.94 -39.04
C GLN A 169 -12.09 -2.50 -38.60
N LEU A 170 -12.85 -1.75 -37.79
CA LEU A 170 -14.19 -2.15 -37.32
C LEU A 170 -15.14 -2.59 -38.44
N ILE A 171 -15.00 -2.02 -39.65
CA ILE A 171 -15.80 -2.40 -40.81
C ILE A 171 -15.52 -3.82 -41.29
N ASN A 172 -14.32 -4.36 -41.08
CA ASN A 172 -13.99 -5.74 -41.38
C ASN A 172 -14.53 -6.71 -40.31
N MET A 173 -14.77 -6.20 -39.09
CA MET A 173 -15.32 -6.97 -37.97
C MET A 173 -16.86 -7.04 -38.01
N TYR A 174 -17.53 -5.91 -38.30
CA TYR A 174 -18.99 -5.79 -38.22
C TYR A 174 -19.68 -5.45 -39.55
N GLY A 175 -18.92 -5.07 -40.58
CA GLY A 175 -19.42 -4.52 -41.84
C GLY A 175 -19.38 -5.47 -43.04
N ALA A 176 -19.09 -6.76 -42.84
CA ALA A 176 -19.16 -7.73 -43.93
C ALA A 176 -20.59 -7.76 -44.50
N SER A 177 -20.71 -7.49 -45.81
CA SER A 177 -21.97 -7.68 -46.54
C SER A 177 -22.46 -9.10 -46.33
N LYS A 178 -23.73 -9.28 -45.94
CA LYS A 178 -24.35 -10.60 -45.74
C LYS A 178 -24.57 -11.28 -47.10
N THR A 179 -23.48 -11.66 -47.75
CA THR A 179 -23.50 -12.48 -48.96
C THR A 179 -23.55 -13.95 -48.56
N MET A 180 -24.17 -14.78 -49.39
CA MET A 180 -24.09 -16.23 -49.22
C MET A 180 -22.62 -16.65 -49.39
N GLN A 181 -22.02 -17.15 -48.31
CA GLN A 181 -20.65 -17.64 -48.29
C GLN A 181 -20.67 -19.12 -47.92
N THR A 182 -19.65 -19.86 -48.36
CA THR A 182 -19.50 -21.25 -47.91
C THR A 182 -19.14 -21.30 -46.42
N LEU A 183 -19.55 -22.36 -45.73
CA LEU A 183 -19.30 -22.53 -44.29
C LEU A 183 -17.82 -22.35 -43.93
N LEU A 184 -16.93 -22.77 -44.83
CA LEU A 184 -15.47 -22.70 -44.69
C LEU A 184 -14.94 -21.26 -44.72
N GLU A 185 -15.51 -20.40 -45.57
CA GLU A 185 -15.18 -18.97 -45.64
C GLU A 185 -15.67 -18.22 -44.39
N ILE A 186 -16.85 -18.59 -43.88
CA ILE A 186 -17.40 -18.04 -42.63
C ILE A 186 -16.49 -18.37 -41.44
N TYR A 187 -15.99 -19.60 -41.35
CA TYR A 187 -15.04 -20.01 -40.31
C TYR A 187 -13.69 -19.28 -40.44
N ARG A 188 -13.19 -19.09 -41.67
CA ARG A 188 -11.94 -18.36 -41.93
C ARG A 188 -12.04 -16.88 -41.57
N ASN A 189 -13.19 -16.25 -41.78
CA ASN A 189 -13.41 -14.86 -41.39
C ASN A 189 -13.56 -14.69 -39.87
N ARG A 190 -14.19 -15.65 -39.18
CA ARG A 190 -14.25 -15.65 -37.71
C ARG A 190 -12.88 -15.83 -37.06
N TYR A 191 -12.02 -16.66 -37.65
CA TYR A 191 -10.64 -16.86 -37.21
C TYR A 191 -9.89 -15.53 -37.02
N GLU A 192 -10.02 -14.61 -37.98
CA GLU A 192 -9.39 -13.28 -37.91
C GLU A 192 -10.05 -12.34 -36.88
N GLN A 193 -11.27 -12.64 -36.42
CA GLN A 193 -12.00 -11.76 -35.50
C GLN A 193 -11.81 -12.15 -34.02
N THR A 194 -11.60 -13.43 -33.71
CA THR A 194 -11.64 -13.94 -32.33
C THR A 194 -10.27 -14.09 -31.64
N SER A 195 -9.13 -14.00 -32.36
CA SER A 195 -7.82 -14.10 -31.70
C SER A 195 -7.45 -12.85 -30.89
N TYR A 196 -8.01 -11.68 -31.24
CA TYR A 196 -7.49 -10.39 -30.76
C TYR A 196 -8.04 -9.92 -29.41
N GLU A 197 -9.32 -10.15 -29.11
CA GLU A 197 -9.96 -9.64 -27.89
C GLU A 197 -9.50 -10.38 -26.62
N GLN A 198 -9.09 -11.65 -26.73
CA GLN A 198 -8.85 -12.52 -25.56
C GLN A 198 -7.37 -12.83 -25.29
N GLN A 199 -6.45 -12.48 -26.20
CA GLN A 199 -5.01 -12.65 -25.96
C GLN A 199 -4.46 -11.73 -24.86
N ARG A 200 -5.28 -10.75 -24.43
CA ARG A 200 -5.01 -9.79 -23.35
C ARG A 200 -5.28 -10.32 -21.93
N GLU A 201 -5.91 -11.49 -21.78
CA GLU A 201 -6.33 -12.03 -20.47
C GLU A 201 -5.42 -13.15 -19.91
N LEU A 202 -4.37 -13.54 -20.63
CA LEU A 202 -3.45 -14.62 -20.23
C LEU A 202 -2.05 -14.08 -19.90
N GLU A 203 -1.94 -13.19 -18.93
CA GLU A 203 -0.65 -12.87 -18.31
C GLU A 203 -0.38 -13.86 -17.16
N GLN A 204 0.71 -14.62 -17.25
CA GLN A 204 1.18 -15.44 -16.12
C GLN A 204 1.80 -14.51 -15.07
N GLU A 205 1.07 -14.25 -13.99
CA GLU A 205 1.60 -13.54 -12.83
C GLU A 205 2.56 -14.46 -12.05
N LEU A 206 3.80 -14.01 -11.87
CA LEU A 206 4.85 -14.70 -11.13
C LEU A 206 4.85 -14.14 -9.69
N GLU A 207 4.34 -14.91 -8.72
CA GLU A 207 4.28 -14.49 -7.32
C GLU A 207 5.61 -14.74 -6.60
N GLU A 208 6.26 -13.68 -6.11
CA GLU A 208 7.41 -13.77 -5.21
C GLU A 208 6.98 -13.59 -3.75
N GLU A 209 7.02 -14.66 -2.95
CA GLU A 209 6.83 -14.58 -1.50
C GLU A 209 8.17 -14.36 -0.77
N ARG A 210 8.34 -13.19 -0.15
CA ARG A 210 9.50 -12.90 0.72
C ARG A 210 9.25 -13.41 2.15
N GLN A 211 9.93 -14.47 2.56
CA GLN A 211 9.93 -14.91 3.96
C GLN A 211 10.87 -14.02 4.79
N LEU A 212 10.31 -13.19 5.67
CA LEU A 212 11.07 -12.41 6.64
C LEU A 212 11.25 -13.22 7.93
N GLU A 213 12.51 -13.52 8.29
CA GLU A 213 12.84 -14.08 9.60
C GLU A 213 12.53 -13.03 10.68
N ARG A 214 11.65 -13.40 11.61
CA ARG A 214 11.25 -12.52 12.72
C ARG A 214 12.25 -12.68 13.87
N PRO A 215 12.48 -11.62 14.65
CA PRO A 215 13.26 -11.74 15.88
C PRO A 215 12.64 -12.78 16.82
N PRO A 216 13.44 -13.37 17.72
CA PRO A 216 12.95 -14.35 18.69
C PRO A 216 11.81 -13.77 19.55
N PRO A 217 10.89 -14.61 20.05
CA PRO A 217 9.78 -14.16 20.86
C PRO A 217 10.27 -13.65 22.22
N VAL A 218 9.94 -12.39 22.55
CA VAL A 218 10.35 -11.72 23.80
C VAL A 218 9.12 -11.39 24.64
N GLN A 219 9.29 -11.33 25.96
CA GLN A 219 8.22 -10.92 26.88
C GLN A 219 7.97 -9.41 26.81
N PRO A 220 6.75 -8.95 26.49
CA PRO A 220 6.42 -7.53 26.44
C PRO A 220 6.32 -6.92 27.84
N CYS A 221 6.67 -5.64 27.97
CA CYS A 221 6.39 -4.86 29.18
C CYS A 221 4.89 -4.76 29.45
N LYS A 222 4.48 -4.83 30.73
CA LYS A 222 3.12 -4.47 31.13
C LYS A 222 2.95 -2.96 31.00
N PRO A 223 1.93 -2.47 30.26
CA PRO A 223 1.75 -1.04 30.07
C PRO A 223 1.27 -0.37 31.35
N VAL A 224 1.79 0.82 31.64
CA VAL A 224 1.43 1.64 32.80
C VAL A 224 0.91 2.98 32.30
N PHE A 225 -0.27 3.39 32.74
CA PHE A 225 -0.80 4.70 32.39
C PHE A 225 -0.51 5.70 33.50
N HIS A 226 0.24 6.76 33.17
CA HIS A 226 0.64 7.80 34.12
C HIS A 226 -0.45 8.88 34.30
N GLU A 227 -0.69 9.30 35.54
CA GLU A 227 -1.71 10.31 35.88
C GLU A 227 -1.34 11.70 35.33
N GLU A 228 -0.06 11.99 35.21
CA GLU A 228 0.48 13.24 34.66
C GLU A 228 0.07 13.46 33.20
N ILE A 229 -0.16 12.39 32.43
CA ILE A 229 -0.69 12.48 31.06
C ILE A 229 -2.13 13.00 31.06
N LYS A 230 -2.91 12.71 32.11
CA LYS A 230 -4.26 13.25 32.27
C LYS A 230 -4.25 14.76 32.51
N GLN A 231 -3.25 15.24 33.26
CA GLN A 231 -3.07 16.66 33.57
C GLN A 231 -2.70 17.48 32.33
N LEU A 232 -2.18 16.85 31.27
CA LEU A 232 -1.94 17.54 29.98
C LEU A 232 -3.24 18.02 29.32
N CYS A 233 -4.39 17.45 29.67
CA CYS A 233 -5.70 17.92 29.22
C CYS A 233 -6.19 19.16 29.98
N ASP A 234 -5.53 19.56 31.07
CA ASP A 234 -5.94 20.72 31.87
C ASP A 234 -5.40 22.02 31.25
N MET A 235 -6.28 22.66 30.48
CA MET A 235 -5.96 23.83 29.65
C MET A 235 -5.95 25.13 30.46
N GLN A 236 -6.73 25.20 31.54
CA GLN A 236 -6.92 26.40 32.36
C GLN A 236 -5.86 26.59 33.45
N GLY A 237 -5.06 25.55 33.74
CA GLY A 237 -4.00 25.59 34.75
C GLY A 237 -2.70 26.25 34.26
N THR A 238 -1.72 26.37 35.15
CA THR A 238 -0.33 26.68 34.76
C THR A 238 0.23 25.55 33.89
N MET A 239 1.05 25.90 32.89
CA MET A 239 1.68 24.91 32.03
C MET A 239 2.57 23.98 32.85
N MET A 240 2.41 22.67 32.65
CA MET A 240 3.24 21.69 33.31
C MET A 240 4.68 21.79 32.82
N ASN A 241 5.63 21.89 33.75
CA ASN A 241 7.04 21.78 33.40
C ASN A 241 7.43 20.30 33.26
N LEU A 242 7.47 19.80 32.02
CA LEU A 242 7.78 18.40 31.72
C LEU A 242 9.13 17.92 32.30
N ILE A 243 10.10 18.83 32.50
CA ILE A 243 11.42 18.49 33.06
C ILE A 243 11.28 17.96 34.50
N GLN A 244 10.32 18.48 35.27
CA GLN A 244 10.09 18.07 36.66
C GLN A 244 9.51 16.66 36.79
N TYR A 245 8.91 16.14 35.71
CA TYR A 245 8.27 14.83 35.65
C TYR A 245 9.08 13.85 34.80
N SER A 246 10.38 13.74 35.08
CA SER A 246 11.33 12.91 34.32
C SER A 246 11.01 11.40 34.33
N HIS A 247 10.15 10.95 35.25
CA HIS A 247 9.64 9.58 35.30
C HIS A 247 8.54 9.30 34.26
N VAL A 248 7.91 10.35 33.70
CA VAL A 248 6.86 10.24 32.67
C VAL A 248 7.33 10.78 31.33
N PHE A 249 8.03 11.91 31.32
CA PHE A 249 8.47 12.58 30.09
C PHE A 249 9.98 12.57 29.98
N ARG A 250 10.48 12.20 28.80
CA ARG A 250 11.89 12.30 28.44
C ARG A 250 12.05 13.00 27.11
N ARG A 251 13.24 13.54 26.83
CA ARG A 251 13.53 14.13 25.52
C ARG A 251 13.53 13.06 24.43
N LEU A 252 13.21 13.45 23.20
CA LEU A 252 13.12 12.53 22.06
C LEU A 252 14.32 11.58 21.89
N PRO A 253 15.60 12.00 22.07
CA PRO A 253 16.76 11.11 21.91
C PRO A 253 16.73 9.89 22.83
N TYR A 254 16.04 9.97 23.98
CA TYR A 254 15.88 8.84 24.89
C TYR A 254 15.07 7.68 24.27
N ALA A 255 14.35 7.90 23.16
CA ALA A 255 13.70 6.81 22.43
C ALA A 255 14.69 5.78 21.87
N PHE A 256 15.95 6.19 21.65
CA PHE A 256 17.02 5.32 21.18
C PHE A 256 17.80 4.66 22.31
N LEU A 257 17.44 4.86 23.58
CA LEU A 257 18.13 4.20 24.68
C LEU A 257 17.98 2.68 24.56
N ASP A 258 19.09 1.93 24.72
CA ASP A 258 19.21 0.47 24.50
C ASP A 258 19.04 0.00 23.02
N THR A 259 19.18 0.91 22.05
CA THR A 259 19.31 0.60 20.62
C THR A 259 20.77 0.71 20.16
N THR A 260 21.11 0.17 19.00
CA THR A 260 22.44 0.37 18.41
C THR A 260 22.68 1.82 17.97
N LEU A 261 21.61 2.54 17.63
CA LEU A 261 21.65 3.94 17.19
C LEU A 261 22.02 4.94 18.28
N ILE A 262 21.99 4.55 19.56
CA ILE A 262 22.31 5.48 20.67
C ILE A 262 23.72 6.03 20.57
N ASN A 263 24.68 5.22 20.10
CA ASN A 263 26.10 5.59 20.02
C ASN A 263 26.34 6.67 18.96
N ASP A 264 25.53 6.67 17.90
CA ASP A 264 25.62 7.63 16.79
C ASP A 264 24.65 8.81 16.97
N CYS A 265 23.77 8.76 17.98
CA CYS A 265 22.75 9.77 18.20
C CYS A 265 23.35 11.02 18.86
N GLN A 266 23.38 12.12 18.11
CA GLN A 266 23.73 13.44 18.64
C GLN A 266 22.54 14.07 19.34
N ALA A 267 22.37 13.78 20.64
CA ALA A 267 21.20 14.20 21.42
C ALA A 267 20.98 15.73 21.46
N GLU A 268 22.05 16.51 21.37
CA GLU A 268 22.03 17.99 21.44
C GLU A 268 21.41 18.64 20.19
N ASN A 269 21.40 17.94 19.05
CA ASN A 269 20.93 18.48 17.77
C ASN A 269 19.41 18.38 17.59
N TRP A 270 18.72 17.66 18.48
CA TRP A 270 17.27 17.55 18.47
C TRP A 270 16.62 18.75 19.15
N GLN A 271 15.48 19.18 18.63
CA GLN A 271 14.75 20.31 19.20
C GLN A 271 14.39 20.08 20.67
N ALA A 272 14.60 21.12 21.48
CA ALA A 272 14.40 21.04 22.93
C ALA A 272 12.94 20.85 23.35
N ASN A 273 11.99 21.15 22.47
CA ASN A 273 10.57 20.99 22.72
C ASN A 273 10.03 19.60 22.33
N PHE A 274 10.89 18.66 21.94
CA PHE A 274 10.49 17.29 21.58
C PHE A 274 10.66 16.34 22.75
N TRP A 275 9.56 15.64 23.05
CA TRP A 275 9.42 14.76 24.19
C TRP A 275 8.81 13.43 23.77
N ILE A 276 9.03 12.42 24.59
CA ILE A 276 8.43 11.09 24.52
C ILE A 276 7.84 10.76 25.90
N SER A 277 6.78 9.96 25.93
CA SER A 277 6.39 9.27 27.16
C SER A 277 7.38 8.16 27.48
N THR A 278 7.60 7.86 28.76
CA THR A 278 8.44 6.73 29.17
C THR A 278 7.87 5.39 28.71
N GLU A 279 6.55 5.28 28.57
CA GLU A 279 5.90 4.12 27.97
C GLU A 279 6.20 3.95 26.48
N PHE A 280 6.55 5.03 25.77
CA PHE A 280 6.95 4.95 24.36
C PHE A 280 8.23 4.11 24.19
N GLN A 281 9.18 4.27 25.11
CA GLN A 281 10.43 3.52 25.13
C GLN A 281 10.30 2.11 25.74
N ARG A 282 9.40 1.92 26.73
CA ARG A 282 9.20 0.63 27.41
C ARG A 282 8.46 -0.39 26.54
N VAL A 283 9.20 -1.17 25.75
CA VAL A 283 8.63 -2.22 24.89
C VAL A 283 8.80 -3.63 25.44
N ILE A 284 10.04 -4.06 25.71
CA ILE A 284 10.36 -5.42 26.19
C ILE A 284 10.71 -5.42 27.68
N ALA A 285 10.45 -6.52 28.38
CA ALA A 285 10.81 -6.68 29.79
C ALA A 285 12.20 -7.35 29.97
N THR A 286 12.65 -8.10 28.97
CA THR A 286 13.92 -8.84 28.99
C THR A 286 15.09 -7.86 28.90
N LYS A 287 16.04 -7.96 29.83
CA LYS A 287 17.27 -7.14 29.83
C LYS A 287 18.34 -7.81 28.97
N GLY A 288 19.03 -7.04 28.13
CA GLY A 288 20.22 -7.48 27.39
C GLY A 288 20.01 -7.81 25.90
N GLU A 289 18.80 -7.66 25.37
CA GLU A 289 18.54 -7.73 23.93
C GLU A 289 18.50 -6.33 23.32
N SER A 290 18.94 -6.19 22.06
CA SER A 290 18.82 -4.92 21.34
C SER A 290 17.35 -4.56 21.14
N LEU A 291 16.98 -3.30 21.41
CA LEU A 291 15.64 -2.78 21.15
C LEU A 291 15.38 -2.50 19.66
N ASP A 292 16.38 -2.56 18.78
CA ASP A 292 16.27 -2.19 17.36
C ASP A 292 15.04 -2.80 16.65
N PRO A 293 14.78 -4.13 16.73
CA PRO A 293 13.63 -4.72 16.04
C PRO A 293 12.30 -4.51 16.77
N PHE A 294 12.32 -3.94 17.98
CA PHE A 294 11.14 -3.77 18.85
C PHE A 294 10.71 -2.31 19.00
N LEU A 295 11.37 -1.36 18.31
CA LEU A 295 10.99 0.04 18.36
C LEU A 295 9.54 0.26 17.93
N ARG A 296 8.82 1.09 18.71
CA ARG A 296 7.42 1.42 18.41
C ARG A 296 7.37 2.46 17.28
N PRO A 297 6.47 2.30 16.30
CA PRO A 297 6.28 3.33 15.29
C PRO A 297 5.68 4.59 15.95
N PRO A 298 6.26 5.78 15.73
CA PRO A 298 5.78 7.03 16.29
C PRO A 298 4.52 7.51 15.56
N ARG A 299 3.36 7.00 15.99
CA ARG A 299 2.05 7.27 15.35
C ARG A 299 1.28 8.43 15.93
N TRP A 300 1.41 8.65 17.24
CA TRP A 300 0.60 9.61 17.97
C TRP A 300 1.47 10.72 18.52
N LEU A 301 1.13 11.95 18.13
CA LEU A 301 1.82 13.15 18.55
C LEU A 301 0.84 14.07 19.27
N LEU A 302 1.11 14.37 20.53
CA LEU A 302 0.42 15.41 21.27
C LEU A 302 1.17 16.72 21.12
N VAL A 303 0.51 17.73 20.56
CA VAL A 303 0.95 19.11 20.61
C VAL A 303 0.38 19.70 21.89
N TYR A 304 1.21 19.96 22.89
CA TYR A 304 0.82 20.55 24.16
C TYR A 304 1.08 22.06 24.15
N ARG A 305 0.01 22.83 24.38
CA ARG A 305 -0.01 24.31 24.39
C ARG A 305 0.70 24.97 23.20
N ASN A 306 0.66 24.36 22.01
CA ASN A 306 1.33 24.82 20.79
C ASN A 306 2.85 25.05 20.93
N GLN A 307 3.48 24.53 21.98
CA GLN A 307 4.89 24.76 22.28
C GLN A 307 5.68 23.45 22.32
N GLN A 308 5.10 22.41 22.93
CA GLN A 308 5.78 21.13 23.17
C GLN A 308 5.15 20.02 22.35
N LEU A 309 5.99 19.15 21.80
CA LEU A 309 5.58 17.98 21.04
C LEU A 309 5.92 16.73 21.82
N ILE A 310 4.93 15.88 22.09
CA ILE A 310 5.08 14.67 22.90
C ILE A 310 4.64 13.46 22.08
N LEU A 311 5.56 12.53 21.83
CA LEU A 311 5.23 11.23 21.24
C LEU A 311 4.66 10.29 22.29
N LEU A 312 3.54 9.67 21.94
CA LEU A 312 2.74 8.86 22.84
C LEU A 312 2.53 7.45 22.29
N THR A 313 2.21 6.54 23.20
CA THR A 313 1.77 5.19 22.86
C THR A 313 0.31 5.17 22.42
N ALA A 314 -0.09 4.10 21.73
CA ALA A 314 -1.49 3.91 21.33
C ALA A 314 -2.45 3.82 22.54
N LEU A 315 -1.99 3.30 23.68
CA LEU A 315 -2.77 3.25 24.91
C LEU A 315 -3.05 4.67 25.43
N GLU A 316 -2.00 5.48 25.56
CA GLU A 316 -2.11 6.85 26.07
C GLU A 316 -2.94 7.72 25.13
N ALA A 317 -2.70 7.61 23.82
CA ALA A 317 -3.47 8.29 22.81
C ALA A 317 -4.95 7.93 22.86
N ASN A 318 -5.30 6.64 23.01
CA ASN A 318 -6.70 6.20 23.07
C ASN A 318 -7.46 6.83 24.25
N TRP A 319 -6.81 6.94 25.41
CA TRP A 319 -7.40 7.63 26.56
C TRP A 319 -7.58 9.13 26.28
N LEU A 320 -6.56 9.79 25.75
CA LEU A 320 -6.59 11.23 25.41
C LEU A 320 -7.66 11.56 24.38
N ILE A 321 -7.87 10.71 23.37
CA ILE A 321 -8.94 10.88 22.37
C ILE A 321 -10.30 11.02 23.07
N GLY A 322 -10.60 10.11 24.01
CA GLY A 322 -11.85 10.14 24.76
C GLY A 322 -11.99 11.42 25.59
N ARG A 323 -10.92 11.81 26.30
CA ARG A 323 -10.95 12.99 27.18
C ARG A 323 -11.03 14.30 26.40
N LEU A 324 -10.22 14.48 25.37
CA LEU A 324 -10.22 15.67 24.53
C LEU A 324 -11.55 15.85 23.81
N ASN A 325 -12.15 14.76 23.31
CA ASN A 325 -13.49 14.84 22.69
C ASN A 325 -14.57 15.22 23.71
N SER A 326 -14.54 14.67 24.93
CA SER A 326 -15.48 15.06 26.00
C SER A 326 -15.40 16.55 26.29
N LEU A 327 -14.19 17.07 26.51
CA LEU A 327 -13.95 18.48 26.79
C LEU A 327 -14.40 19.39 25.63
N TYR A 328 -14.32 18.89 24.38
CA TYR A 328 -14.70 19.63 23.18
C TYR A 328 -16.21 19.77 23.10
N HIS A 329 -16.93 18.68 23.34
CA HIS A 329 -18.39 18.71 23.42
C HIS A 329 -18.91 19.50 24.63
N GLU A 330 -18.16 19.53 25.74
CA GLU A 330 -18.46 20.35 26.93
C GLU A 330 -18.19 21.85 26.72
N GLY A 331 -17.62 22.27 25.57
CA GLY A 331 -17.32 23.67 25.29
C GLY A 331 -16.21 24.26 26.17
N LYS A 332 -15.35 23.42 26.76
CA LYS A 332 -14.28 23.83 27.70
C LYS A 332 -12.95 24.18 27.02
N PHE A 333 -12.92 24.23 25.69
CA PHE A 333 -11.73 24.63 24.94
C PHE A 333 -11.73 26.12 24.65
N GLU A 334 -10.56 26.73 24.79
CA GLU A 334 -10.26 27.99 24.12
C GLU A 334 -10.23 27.74 22.61
N SER A 335 -10.84 28.65 21.84
CA SER A 335 -10.86 28.60 20.38
C SER A 335 -9.73 29.46 19.82
N PRO A 336 -8.71 28.90 19.12
CA PRO A 336 -8.46 27.49 18.81
C PRO A 336 -7.78 26.73 19.95
N SER A 337 -8.00 25.40 20.00
CA SER A 337 -7.45 24.55 21.07
C SER A 337 -5.93 24.57 21.09
N ASN A 338 -5.35 24.97 22.22
CA ASN A 338 -3.89 25.04 22.38
C ASN A 338 -3.21 23.65 22.51
N THR A 339 -3.98 22.61 22.84
CA THR A 339 -3.50 21.22 22.98
C THR A 339 -4.29 20.33 22.06
N THR A 340 -3.59 19.67 21.13
CA THR A 340 -4.20 18.84 20.09
C THR A 340 -3.43 17.53 19.93
N LEU A 341 -4.16 16.44 19.77
CA LEU A 341 -3.60 15.14 19.40
C LEU A 341 -3.66 14.99 17.88
N ARG A 342 -2.54 14.59 17.28
CA ARG A 342 -2.32 14.54 15.83
C ARG A 342 -1.72 13.20 15.42
N LEU A 343 -2.07 12.73 14.23
CA LEU A 343 -1.53 11.51 13.67
C LEU A 343 -0.24 11.80 12.90
N LEU A 344 0.84 11.11 13.24
CA LEU A 344 2.12 11.16 12.57
C LEU A 344 2.31 9.87 11.76
N LEU A 345 2.38 10.00 10.43
CA LEU A 345 2.63 8.88 9.53
C LEU A 345 3.83 9.19 8.63
N PRO A 346 4.71 8.20 8.37
CA PRO A 346 5.81 8.41 7.45
C PRO A 346 5.27 8.44 6.02
N ARG A 347 5.93 9.23 5.16
CA ARG A 347 5.61 9.24 3.74
C ARG A 347 6.39 8.13 3.04
N ILE A 348 5.71 7.04 2.71
CA ILE A 348 6.29 5.86 2.04
C ILE A 348 6.05 5.91 0.52
N LYS A 349 5.19 6.82 0.05
CA LYS A 349 4.89 7.01 -1.38
C LYS A 349 4.94 8.49 -1.75
N ARG A 350 5.30 8.80 -2.99
CA ARG A 350 5.41 10.18 -3.48
C ARG A 350 4.13 11.01 -3.29
N ASP A 351 2.97 10.43 -3.56
CA ASP A 351 1.68 11.16 -3.57
C ASP A 351 0.93 11.10 -2.22
N GLN A 352 1.56 10.63 -1.14
CA GLN A 352 0.93 10.52 0.16
C GLN A 352 0.99 11.86 0.91
N SER A 353 -0.19 12.39 1.26
CA SER A 353 -0.34 13.65 2.01
C SER A 353 0.03 13.50 3.49
N LYS A 354 0.43 14.62 4.12
CA LYS A 354 0.77 14.68 5.55
C LYS A 354 -0.49 14.79 6.40
N PHE A 355 -0.69 13.87 7.33
CA PHE A 355 -1.87 13.90 8.21
C PHE A 355 -1.67 14.84 9.41
N ILE A 356 -0.41 15.05 9.82
CA ILE A 356 -0.06 15.79 11.04
C ILE A 356 -0.59 17.23 11.06
N ASN A 357 -0.65 17.91 9.92
CA ASN A 357 -1.15 19.28 9.83
C ASN A 357 -2.53 19.36 9.16
N THR A 358 -3.24 18.24 8.99
CA THR A 358 -4.60 18.24 8.43
C THR A 358 -5.62 18.60 9.52
N PRO A 359 -6.30 19.77 9.47
CA PRO A 359 -7.20 20.23 10.53
C PRO A 359 -8.32 19.24 10.86
N ALA A 360 -8.85 18.54 9.85
CA ALA A 360 -9.90 17.53 9.98
C ALA A 360 -9.49 16.27 10.77
N LEU A 361 -8.19 15.98 10.81
CA LEU A 361 -7.64 14.77 11.44
C LEU A 361 -7.01 15.06 12.81
N THR A 362 -7.13 16.30 13.29
CA THR A 362 -6.69 16.70 14.63
C THR A 362 -7.80 16.44 15.66
N ILE A 363 -7.40 16.18 16.90
CA ILE A 363 -8.33 15.90 18.01
C ILE A 363 -8.00 16.88 19.15
N PRO A 364 -8.90 17.82 19.49
CA PRO A 364 -10.16 18.12 18.82
C PRO A 364 -9.96 18.67 17.39
N PRO A 365 -10.97 18.56 16.51
CA PRO A 365 -10.86 19.01 15.12
C PRO A 365 -10.67 20.52 15.08
N LEU A 366 -9.76 20.98 14.23
CA LEU A 366 -9.46 22.40 14.07
C LEU A 366 -10.36 23.09 13.01
N ILE A 367 -11.55 22.55 12.75
CA ILE A 367 -12.49 23.04 11.73
C ILE A 367 -13.56 23.94 12.37
N GLY A 368 -13.87 25.08 11.76
CA GLY A 368 -15.02 25.92 12.14
C GLY A 368 -14.69 27.17 12.96
N TYR A 369 -13.42 27.60 13.00
CA TYR A 369 -13.03 28.83 13.69
C TYR A 369 -13.29 30.09 12.84
N SER A 370 -13.52 31.21 13.52
CA SER A 370 -13.65 32.55 12.92
C SER A 370 -12.44 32.91 12.07
N ILE A 371 -12.66 33.75 11.05
CA ILE A 371 -11.66 34.23 10.07
C ILE A 371 -10.41 34.85 10.73
N ASP A 372 -10.53 35.31 11.98
CA ASP A 372 -9.46 36.01 12.70
C ASP A 372 -8.53 35.10 13.54
N THR A 373 -8.81 33.80 13.64
CA THR A 373 -8.02 32.85 14.46
C THR A 373 -7.31 31.79 13.61
N ILE A 374 -6.00 31.92 13.47
CA ILE A 374 -5.16 31.00 12.71
C ILE A 374 -4.81 29.77 13.57
N PRO A 375 -5.13 28.53 13.14
CA PRO A 375 -4.75 27.33 13.88
C PRO A 375 -3.23 27.14 13.88
N PHE A 376 -2.69 26.58 14.96
CA PHE A 376 -1.26 26.31 15.05
C PHE A 376 -0.86 25.16 14.11
N PHE A 377 -0.02 25.47 13.14
CA PHE A 377 0.63 24.47 12.29
C PHE A 377 2.05 24.23 12.77
N ILE A 378 2.48 22.97 12.79
CA ILE A 378 3.85 22.63 13.18
C ILE A 378 4.80 23.19 12.10
N PRO A 379 5.80 24.01 12.48
CA PRO A 379 6.78 24.57 11.55
C PRO A 379 7.54 23.50 10.78
N LEU A 380 7.99 23.84 9.56
CA LEU A 380 8.68 22.90 8.68
C LEU A 380 9.97 22.36 9.33
N GLU A 381 10.72 23.21 10.03
CA GLU A 381 11.95 22.82 10.76
C GLU A 381 11.70 21.70 11.77
N TRP A 382 10.56 21.75 12.47
CA TRP A 382 10.18 20.73 13.44
C TRP A 382 9.69 19.45 12.73
N LEU A 383 8.93 19.60 11.64
CA LEU A 383 8.45 18.47 10.85
C LEU A 383 9.58 17.65 10.26
N VAL A 384 10.65 18.27 9.77
CA VAL A 384 11.80 17.57 9.18
C VAL A 384 12.43 16.63 10.20
N GLN A 385 12.67 17.08 11.44
CA GLN A 385 13.21 16.23 12.50
C GLN A 385 12.24 15.08 12.84
N LEU A 386 10.93 15.36 12.99
CA LEU A 386 9.92 14.33 13.26
C LEU A 386 9.82 13.28 12.14
N PHE A 387 9.89 13.71 10.89
CA PHE A 387 9.80 12.80 9.75
C PHE A 387 11.09 12.02 9.53
N THR A 388 12.25 12.60 9.86
CA THR A 388 13.51 11.87 9.95
C THR A 388 13.41 10.77 11.01
N PHE A 389 12.87 11.10 12.18
CA PHE A 389 12.62 10.13 13.26
C PHE A 389 11.63 9.02 12.84
N ASN A 390 10.62 9.34 12.03
CA ASN A 390 9.60 8.37 11.57
C ASN A 390 10.02 7.57 10.31
N GLY A 391 11.16 7.88 9.69
CA GLY A 391 11.63 7.19 8.48
C GLY A 391 10.83 7.53 7.22
N THR A 392 10.48 8.81 7.02
CA THR A 392 9.87 9.28 5.77
C THR A 392 10.83 9.17 4.58
N LEU A 393 10.36 8.66 3.44
CA LEU A 393 11.16 8.39 2.23
C LEU A 393 10.99 9.43 1.11
N TYR A 394 9.89 10.19 1.11
CA TYR A 394 9.57 11.11 0.00
C TYR A 394 9.30 12.54 0.51
N PHE A 395 9.61 13.52 -0.33
CA PHE A 395 9.29 14.95 -0.13
C PHE A 395 8.12 15.38 -1.02
N GLU A 396 7.34 16.37 -0.57
CA GLU A 396 6.20 16.90 -1.32
C GLU A 396 6.53 18.23 -1.99
N THR A 397 7.31 19.09 -1.31
CA THR A 397 7.74 20.38 -1.84
C THR A 397 9.26 20.50 -1.88
N VAL A 398 9.75 21.39 -2.74
CA VAL A 398 11.17 21.74 -2.81
C VAL A 398 11.63 22.40 -1.51
N ASP A 399 10.75 23.14 -0.84
CA ASP A 399 11.04 23.76 0.46
C ASP A 399 11.25 22.70 1.54
N GLU A 400 10.44 21.63 1.54
CA GLU A 400 10.64 20.48 2.42
C GLU A 400 11.99 19.83 2.14
N GLN A 401 12.30 19.55 0.87
CA GLN A 401 13.62 19.00 0.49
C GLN A 401 14.76 19.88 0.99
N THR A 402 14.64 21.21 0.85
CA THR A 402 15.66 22.18 1.29
C THR A 402 15.82 22.14 2.81
N ALA A 403 14.73 22.10 3.56
CA ALA A 403 14.75 22.00 5.01
C ALA A 403 15.36 20.68 5.51
N TYR A 404 15.13 19.56 4.80
CA TYR A 404 15.83 18.29 5.05
C TYR A 404 17.34 18.40 4.81
N CYS A 405 17.73 19.04 3.70
CA CYS A 405 19.14 19.25 3.39
C CYS A 405 19.81 20.09 4.48
N GLN A 406 19.14 21.16 4.94
CA GLN A 406 19.63 21.99 6.04
C GLN A 406 19.76 21.21 7.36
N CYS A 407 18.73 20.45 7.73
CA CYS A 407 18.73 19.66 8.96
C CYS A 407 19.82 18.57 8.97
N LEU A 408 20.12 17.97 7.81
CA LEU A 408 21.12 16.91 7.67
C LEU A 408 22.51 17.42 7.23
N SER A 409 22.68 18.74 7.10
CA SER A 409 23.91 19.37 6.59
C SER A 409 24.35 18.83 5.22
N LEU A 410 23.39 18.71 4.29
CA LEU A 410 23.58 18.27 2.91
C LEU A 410 23.49 19.45 1.93
N CYS A 411 24.36 19.46 0.92
CA CYS A 411 24.36 20.40 -0.20
C CYS A 411 24.30 19.60 -1.53
N PRO A 412 23.09 19.35 -2.06
CA PRO A 412 22.90 18.59 -3.30
C PRO A 412 23.20 19.43 -4.56
N ASN A 413 23.40 18.76 -5.71
CA ASN A 413 23.53 19.43 -7.00
C ASN A 413 22.15 19.88 -7.55
N PRO A 414 22.09 20.95 -8.38
CA PRO A 414 23.20 21.79 -8.84
C PRO A 414 23.62 22.82 -7.77
N ARG A 415 24.93 23.03 -7.65
CA ARG A 415 25.55 23.97 -6.70
C ARG A 415 25.67 25.37 -7.31
N THR A 416 25.58 26.38 -6.46
CA THR A 416 25.92 27.77 -6.79
C THR A 416 27.44 27.93 -6.92
N MET A 417 27.91 29.05 -7.50
CA MET A 417 29.36 29.29 -7.66
C MET A 417 30.11 29.29 -6.32
N GLU A 418 29.50 29.83 -5.26
CA GLU A 418 30.08 29.85 -3.91
C GLU A 418 30.17 28.44 -3.29
N GLU A 419 29.14 27.61 -3.48
CA GLU A 419 29.15 26.20 -3.04
C GLU A 419 30.15 25.36 -3.85
N GLU A 420 30.36 25.69 -5.12
CA GLU A 420 31.32 25.01 -5.97
C GLU A 420 32.77 25.37 -5.62
N GLU A 421 33.03 26.60 -5.20
CA GLU A 421 34.29 26.99 -4.58
C GLU A 421 34.48 26.29 -3.22
N ALA A 422 33.43 26.19 -2.39
CA ALA A 422 33.49 25.46 -1.13
C ALA A 422 33.76 23.96 -1.33
N PHE A 423 33.22 23.36 -2.39
CA PHE A 423 33.54 22.00 -2.80
C PHE A 423 35.00 21.85 -3.23
N LYS A 424 35.53 22.79 -4.04
CA LYS A 424 36.96 22.82 -4.42
C LYS A 424 37.88 22.96 -3.21
N ASN A 425 37.44 23.69 -2.18
CA ASN A 425 38.15 23.86 -0.92
C ASN A 425 37.97 22.69 0.07
N ALA A 426 37.32 21.59 -0.35
CA ALA A 426 37.04 20.39 0.44
C ALA A 426 36.17 20.61 1.70
N TRP A 427 35.35 21.67 1.72
CA TRP A 427 34.39 21.91 2.80
C TRP A 427 33.10 21.10 2.64
N ILE A 428 32.78 20.77 1.39
CA ILE A 428 31.69 19.88 0.99
C ILE A 428 32.31 18.57 0.50
N ALA A 429 31.91 17.45 1.09
CA ALA A 429 32.37 16.12 0.68
C ALA A 429 31.79 15.72 -0.69
N ILE A 430 32.38 14.69 -1.31
CA ILE A 430 31.89 14.12 -2.59
C ILE A 430 30.41 13.71 -2.50
N GLY A 431 29.98 13.18 -1.35
CA GLY A 431 28.58 12.83 -1.08
C GLY A 431 27.65 14.01 -0.77
N GLY A 432 28.13 15.26 -0.85
CA GLY A 432 27.33 16.46 -0.58
C GLY A 432 27.24 16.86 0.90
N PHE A 433 27.85 16.13 1.82
CA PHE A 433 27.88 16.49 3.23
C PHE A 433 28.78 17.71 3.48
N VAL A 434 28.27 18.69 4.24
CA VAL A 434 29.01 19.89 4.63
C VAL A 434 29.61 19.68 6.01
N SER A 435 30.92 19.90 6.14
CA SER A 435 31.62 19.76 7.42
C SER A 435 31.25 20.91 8.38
N CYS A 436 30.70 20.60 9.56
CA CYS A 436 30.16 21.60 10.49
C CYS A 436 31.23 22.41 11.28
N ASN A 437 32.51 22.31 10.93
CA ASN A 437 33.62 22.78 11.80
C ASN A 437 33.90 24.30 11.73
N THR A 438 33.20 25.10 10.92
CA THR A 438 33.39 26.56 10.88
C THR A 438 32.09 27.32 10.66
N GLU A 439 31.97 28.52 11.23
CA GLU A 439 30.81 29.43 11.04
C GLU A 439 30.54 29.76 9.56
N LYS A 440 31.57 29.71 8.70
CA LYS A 440 31.44 29.87 7.24
C LYS A 440 30.71 28.70 6.58
N ASN A 441 30.89 27.48 7.07
CA ASN A 441 30.24 26.28 6.54
C ASN A 441 28.74 26.23 6.88
N ILE A 442 28.34 26.81 8.02
CA ILE A 442 26.93 26.96 8.41
C ILE A 442 26.20 27.92 7.46
N ARG A 443 26.87 29.01 7.02
CA ARG A 443 26.29 29.96 6.05
C ARG A 443 26.06 29.34 4.68
N ILE A 444 26.91 28.41 4.24
CA ILE A 444 26.75 27.70 2.97
C ILE A 444 25.48 26.83 2.98
N VAL A 445 25.16 26.21 4.11
CA VAL A 445 23.93 25.40 4.28
C VAL A 445 22.69 26.29 4.48
N MET A 446 22.82 27.40 5.20
CA MET A 446 21.72 28.30 5.58
C MET A 446 21.29 29.28 4.49
N ASN A 447 22.05 29.43 3.40
CA ASN A 447 21.82 30.49 2.42
C ASN A 447 21.62 29.93 1.00
N PRO A 448 20.48 29.28 0.72
CA PRO A 448 20.10 29.03 -0.66
C PRO A 448 19.69 30.37 -1.29
N SER A 449 20.23 30.69 -2.45
CA SER A 449 19.86 31.82 -3.30
C SER A 449 18.44 31.68 -3.89
N LYS A 450 17.43 31.51 -3.03
CA LYS A 450 16.00 31.67 -3.27
C LYS A 450 15.45 32.44 -2.07
N GLY A 451 15.34 33.76 -2.24
CA GLY A 451 15.09 34.69 -1.15
C GLY A 451 13.87 34.34 -0.32
N TYR A 452 14.10 34.05 0.96
CA TYR A 452 13.18 34.28 2.07
C TYR A 452 14.00 34.61 3.32
N ASN A 453 13.46 35.52 4.13
CA ASN A 453 14.16 36.33 5.11
C ASN A 453 15.04 35.54 6.10
N SER A 454 16.26 36.04 6.28
CA SER A 454 17.18 35.69 7.35
C SER A 454 16.54 35.88 8.73
N LEU A 455 16.49 34.80 9.52
CA LEU A 455 16.42 34.91 10.98
C LEU A 455 17.76 34.43 11.54
N THR A 456 18.53 35.40 12.03
CA THR A 456 19.77 35.19 12.75
C THR A 456 19.48 34.50 14.08
N TYR A 457 20.01 33.29 14.28
CA TYR A 457 20.15 32.71 15.60
C TYR A 457 21.54 33.07 16.14
N THR A 458 21.56 33.87 17.20
CA THR A 458 22.70 33.99 18.12
C THR A 458 22.83 32.72 18.94
N LEU A 459 24.07 32.22 19.03
CA LEU A 459 24.52 31.07 19.83
C LEU A 459 24.06 31.10 21.29
#